data_AF-Q5K4Y0-F1
#
_entry.id   AF-Q5K4Y0-F1
#
_cell.length_a   1.000
_cell.length_b   1.000
_cell.length_c   1.000
_cell.angle_alpha   90.00
_cell.angle_beta   90.00
_cell.angle_gamma   90.00
#
_symmetry.space_group_name_H-M   'P 1'
#
loop_
_entity.id
_entity.type
_entity.pdbx_description
1 polymer ?
#
loop_
_entity_poly.entity_id
_entity_poly.type
_entity_poly.pdbx_seq_one_letter_code
_entity_poly.pdbx_strand_id
1 'polypeptide(L)' 'NGYYFSVWATCFHSSRDFSDMVFVDNYIFNKDVFIQFNSTVGEYVGYTELGVHNAERLNKDPNQLQRERAEVE' A
#
# COMPACT_ATOMS: atom_id res chain seq x y z
N ASN A 1 -24.23 11.98 -5.37
CA ASN A 1 -22.97 11.69 -6.06
C ASN A 1 -21.86 12.44 -5.36
N GLY A 2 -20.92 11.72 -4.76
CA GLY A 2 -19.77 12.29 -4.04
C GLY A 2 -18.50 11.52 -4.37
N TYR A 3 -17.38 12.00 -3.87
CA TYR A 3 -16.11 11.29 -3.91
C TYR A 3 -16.01 10.35 -2.72
N TYR A 4 -15.51 9.14 -2.96
CA TYR A 4 -15.30 8.13 -1.93
C TYR A 4 -13.83 7.77 -1.88
N PHE A 5 -13.27 7.85 -0.69
CA PHE A 5 -11.94 7.35 -0.39
C PHE A 5 -12.06 6.20 0.62
N SER A 6 -11.37 5.11 0.35
CA SER A 6 -11.32 3.96 1.24
C SER A 6 -9.92 3.36 1.24
N VAL A 7 -9.55 2.74 2.35
CA VAL A 7 -8.30 2.00 2.50
C VAL A 7 -8.64 0.55 2.75
N TRP A 8 -7.95 -0.36 2.08
CA TRP A 8 -8.11 -1.80 2.26
C TRP A 8 -6.76 -2.48 2.44
N ALA A 9 -6.43 -2.70 3.71
CA ALA A 9 -5.27 -3.45 4.16
C ALA A 9 -5.60 -4.93 4.32
N THR A 10 -4.75 -5.82 3.83
CA THR A 10 -4.93 -7.26 3.90
C THR A 10 -3.60 -8.00 3.93
N CYS A 11 -3.58 -9.17 4.58
CA CYS A 11 -2.43 -10.08 4.60
C CYS A 11 -2.78 -11.38 3.86
N PHE A 12 -1.90 -11.80 2.97
CA PHE A 12 -1.97 -13.08 2.29
C PHE A 12 -0.86 -13.99 2.82
N HIS A 13 -1.20 -15.19 3.29
CA HIS A 13 -0.21 -16.19 3.72
C HIS A 13 -0.77 -17.59 3.43
N SER A 14 0.12 -18.57 3.25
CA SER A 14 -0.26 -19.98 3.07
C SER A 14 0.40 -20.89 4.10
N SER A 15 1.57 -20.49 4.61
CA SER A 15 2.26 -21.18 5.69
C SER A 15 1.51 -21.00 7.02
N ARG A 16 1.66 -21.98 7.93
CA ARG A 16 1.11 -21.91 9.29
C ARG A 16 1.92 -21.04 10.22
N ASP A 17 3.19 -20.83 9.91
CA ASP A 17 4.12 -20.01 10.68
C ASP A 17 4.22 -18.57 10.14
N PHE A 18 3.41 -18.22 9.15
CA PHE A 18 3.34 -16.90 8.51
C PHE A 18 4.65 -16.45 7.83
N SER A 19 5.60 -17.36 7.63
CA SER A 19 6.89 -17.06 7.01
C SER A 19 6.79 -16.55 5.56
N ASP A 20 5.66 -16.82 4.90
CA ASP A 20 5.35 -16.40 3.53
C ASP A 20 4.32 -15.25 3.46
N MET A 21 4.07 -14.56 4.58
CA MET A 21 3.08 -13.50 4.63
C MET A 21 3.44 -12.31 3.72
N VAL A 22 2.45 -11.84 2.96
CA VAL A 22 2.48 -10.63 2.15
C VAL A 22 1.40 -9.68 2.62
N PHE A 23 1.81 -8.56 3.19
CA PHE A 23 0.94 -7.43 3.46
C PHE A 23 0.74 -6.58 2.19
N VAL A 24 -0.50 -6.18 1.95
CA VAL A 24 -0.89 -5.26 0.89
C VAL A 24 -1.83 -4.20 1.47
N ASP A 25 -1.49 -2.93 1.30
CA ASP A 25 -2.34 -1.79 1.66
C ASP A 25 -2.80 -1.02 0.41
N ASN A 26 -4.10 -1.03 0.14
CA ASN A 26 -4.70 -0.43 -1.04
C ASN A 26 -5.42 0.88 -0.72
N TYR A 27 -5.00 1.96 -1.35
CA TYR A 27 -5.65 3.27 -1.29
C TYR A 27 -6.56 3.41 -2.51
N ILE A 28 -7.86 3.48 -2.26
CA ILE A 28 -8.91 3.41 -3.28
C ILE A 28 -9.65 4.74 -3.34
N PHE A 29 -9.77 5.29 -4.55
CA PHE A 29 -10.56 6.47 -4.84
C PHE A 29 -11.64 6.15 -5.87
N ASN A 30 -12.90 6.38 -5.54
CA ASN A 30 -14.05 6.12 -6.41
C ASN A 30 -14.08 4.72 -7.06
N LYS A 31 -13.64 3.71 -6.31
CA LYS A 31 -13.54 2.27 -6.68
C LYS A 31 -12.26 1.86 -7.41
N ASP A 32 -11.38 2.81 -7.76
CA ASP A 32 -10.10 2.52 -8.39
C ASP A 32 -8.96 2.62 -7.35
N VAL A 33 -8.12 1.58 -7.28
CA VAL A 33 -6.88 1.65 -6.51
C VAL A 33 -5.97 2.65 -7.20
N PHE A 34 -5.60 3.73 -6.53
CA PHE A 34 -4.71 4.74 -7.09
C PHE A 34 -3.29 4.65 -6.50
N ILE A 35 -3.13 4.17 -5.27
CA ILE A 35 -1.84 3.85 -4.64
C ILE A 35 -1.95 2.48 -3.95
N GLN A 36 -0.89 1.69 -4.00
CA GLN A 36 -0.76 0.47 -3.21
C GLN A 36 0.62 0.41 -2.56
N PHE A 37 0.70 0.00 -1.30
CA PHE A 37 1.92 -0.54 -0.73
C PHE A 37 1.86 -2.07 -0.77
N ASN A 38 2.91 -2.72 -1.27
CA ASN A 38 3.05 -4.16 -1.23
C ASN A 38 4.37 -4.51 -0.56
N SER A 39 4.30 -5.27 0.54
CA SER A 39 5.47 -5.65 1.35
C SER A 39 6.58 -6.38 0.57
N THR A 40 6.24 -7.11 -0.51
CA THR A 40 7.24 -7.75 -1.39
C THR A 40 8.04 -6.74 -2.22
N VAL A 41 7.42 -5.61 -2.58
CA VAL A 41 8.06 -4.50 -3.30
C VAL A 41 8.74 -3.56 -2.29
N GLY A 42 8.11 -3.35 -1.14
CA GLY A 42 8.63 -2.53 -0.05
C GLY A 42 8.48 -1.03 -0.27
N GLU A 43 7.65 -0.58 -1.21
CA GLU A 43 7.38 0.84 -1.47
C GLU A 43 5.97 1.06 -2.03
N TYR A 44 5.53 2.32 -2.02
CA TYR A 44 4.25 2.69 -2.62
C TYR A 44 4.36 2.72 -4.14
N VAL A 45 3.38 2.13 -4.83
CA VAL A 45 3.24 2.12 -6.28
C VAL A 45 1.96 2.84 -6.66
N GLY A 46 2.05 3.79 -7.59
CA GLY A 46 0.89 4.52 -8.12
C GLY A 46 0.36 3.90 -9.41
N TYR A 47 -0.96 3.76 -9.54
CA TYR A 47 -1.62 3.19 -10.73
C TYR A 47 -2.33 4.22 -11.61
N THR A 48 -2.46 5.45 -11.13
CA THR A 48 -2.98 6.60 -11.88
C THR A 48 -1.96 7.73 -11.80
N GLU A 49 -2.08 8.78 -12.63
CA GLU A 49 -1.16 9.93 -12.56
C GLU A 49 -1.14 10.58 -11.16
N LEU A 50 -2.31 10.72 -10.53
CA LEU A 50 -2.43 11.19 -9.14
C LEU A 50 -1.75 10.23 -8.17
N GLY A 51 -1.90 8.93 -8.40
CA GLY A 51 -1.25 7.87 -7.65
C GLY A 51 0.27 7.93 -7.73
N VAL A 52 0.83 8.07 -8.93
CA VAL A 52 2.27 8.13 -9.19
C VAL A 52 2.88 9.32 -8.47
N HIS A 53 2.28 10.51 -8.60
CA HIS A 53 2.76 11.70 -7.91
C HIS A 53 2.79 11.53 -6.38
N ASN A 54 1.75 10.93 -5.81
CA ASN A 54 1.69 10.70 -4.37
C ASN A 54 2.61 9.57 -3.90
N ALA A 55 2.74 8.49 -4.67
CA ALA A 55 3.66 7.40 -4.39
C ALA A 55 5.11 7.91 -4.35
N GLU A 56 5.53 8.73 -5.31
CA GLU A 56 6.84 9.38 -5.29
C GLU A 56 7.04 10.24 -4.03
N ARG A 57 6.02 10.98 -3.61
CA ARG A 57 6.08 11.82 -2.39
C ARG A 57 6.22 10.96 -1.13
N LEU A 58 5.44 9.89 -1.02
CA LEU A 58 5.46 8.96 0.12
C LEU A 58 6.79 8.20 0.19
N ASN A 59 7.32 7.73 -0.95
CA ASN A 59 8.59 7.02 -1.01
C ASN A 59 9.80 7.92 -0.68
N LYS A 60 9.67 9.23 -0.85
CA LYS A 60 10.69 10.22 -0.45
C LYS A 60 10.69 10.55 1.04
N ASP A 61 9.64 10.21 1.78
CA ASP A 61 9.58 10.36 3.24
C ASP A 61 10.01 9.05 3.93
N PRO A 62 11.26 8.97 4.42
CA PRO A 62 11.77 7.73 5.02
C PRO A 62 11.02 7.33 6.29
N ASN A 63 10.46 8.28 7.04
CA ASN A 63 9.71 7.97 8.25
C ASN A 63 8.38 7.32 7.89
N GLN A 64 7.68 7.86 6.89
CA GLN A 64 6.44 7.27 6.39
C GLN A 64 6.67 5.87 5.82
N LEU A 65 7.68 5.73 4.94
CA LEU A 65 7.97 4.46 4.27
C LEU A 65 8.44 3.38 5.27
N GLN A 66 9.22 3.75 6.27
CA GLN A 66 9.65 2.81 7.30
C GLN A 66 8.49 2.36 8.19
N ARG A 67 7.57 3.25 8.56
CA ARG A 67 6.36 2.87 9.31
C ARG A 67 5.54 1.84 8.53
N GLU A 68 5.32 2.07 7.24
CA GLU A 68 4.55 1.15 6.40
C GLU A 68 5.22 -0.22 6.27
N ARG A 69 6.55 -0.25 6.11
CA ARG A 69 7.33 -1.51 6.09
C ARG A 69 7.24 -2.29 7.40
N ALA A 70 7.15 -1.60 8.53
CA ALA A 70 7.09 -2.21 9.84
C ALA A 70 5.73 -2.88 10.16
N GLU A 71 4.67 -2.59 9.41
CA GLU A 71 3.36 -3.26 9.59
C GLU A 71 3.38 -4.76 9.25
N VAL A 72 4.44 -5.24 8.58
CA VAL A 72 4.66 -6.64 8.23
C VAL A 72 5.39 -7.42 9.34
N GLU A 73 6.16 -6.71 10.18
CA GLU A 73 7.03 -7.31 11.22
C GLU A 73 6.25 -7.76 12.46
#